data_AF-A0A3R9WEM6-F1
#
_entry.id   AF-A0A3R9WEM6-F1
#
_cell.length_a   1.000
_cell.length_b   1.000
_cell.length_c   1.000
_cell.angle_alpha   90.00
_cell.angle_beta   90.00
_cell.angle_gamma   90.00
#
_symmetry.space_group_name_H-M   'P 1'
#
loop_
_entity.id
_entity.type
_entity.pdbx_description
1 polymer ?
#
loop_
_entity_poly.entity_id
_entity_poly.type
_entity_poly.pdbx_seq_one_letter_code
_entity_poly.pdbx_strand_id
1 'polypeptide(L)'
;MGMGKKVNRVAGGVCVGVLLLLTGYAYVEDWREQHGGIAVGDCLAGGRRDRPEPVGCEDAEAREVVLGVFEGEEDEGLCDRVRGARRAYVVPSRVDVLGSLVVCAGPRDPAPAGRPA
;
A
#
# COMPACT_ATOMS: atom_id res chain seq x y z
N MET A 1 -27.15 -40.01 -34.56
CA MET A 1 -25.92 -39.24 -34.27
C MET A 1 -26.30 -38.01 -33.46
N GLY A 2 -25.83 -37.89 -32.23
CA GLY A 2 -26.08 -36.72 -31.36
C GLY A 2 -24.88 -36.54 -30.44
N MET A 3 -23.91 -35.76 -30.93
CA MET A 3 -22.63 -35.46 -30.26
C MET A 3 -22.82 -34.70 -28.95
N GLY A 4 -21.89 -34.97 -28.02
CA GLY A 4 -21.99 -34.65 -26.60
C GLY A 4 -21.89 -33.18 -26.22
N LYS A 5 -22.28 -32.91 -24.97
CA LYS A 5 -21.95 -31.70 -24.23
C LYS A 5 -21.10 -32.08 -23.02
N LYS A 6 -19.77 -32.01 -23.15
CA LYS A 6 -18.85 -31.91 -22.01
C LYS A 6 -19.00 -30.50 -21.46
N VAL A 7 -19.71 -30.36 -20.34
CA VAL A 7 -19.90 -29.08 -19.66
C VAL A 7 -18.60 -28.72 -18.94
N ASN A 8 -17.87 -27.76 -19.51
CA ASN A 8 -16.63 -27.20 -18.97
C ASN A 8 -16.87 -26.55 -17.59
N ARG A 9 -16.42 -27.22 -16.52
CA ARG A 9 -16.43 -26.73 -15.13
C ARG A 9 -15.34 -25.69 -14.80
N VAL A 10 -14.68 -25.11 -15.81
CA VAL A 10 -13.50 -24.24 -15.61
C VAL A 10 -13.88 -22.74 -15.58
N ALA A 11 -15.06 -22.37 -16.04
CA ALA A 11 -15.46 -20.96 -16.17
C ALA A 11 -15.84 -20.27 -14.83
N GLY A 12 -16.22 -21.03 -13.79
CA GLY A 12 -16.69 -20.46 -12.52
C GLY A 12 -15.59 -19.81 -11.67
N GLY A 13 -14.39 -20.39 -11.64
CA GLY A 13 -13.28 -19.89 -10.81
C GLY A 13 -12.65 -18.59 -11.34
N VAL A 14 -12.58 -18.45 -12.67
CA VAL A 14 -11.98 -17.27 -13.33
C VAL A 14 -12.85 -16.03 -13.11
N CYS A 15 -14.18 -16.15 -13.20
CA CYS A 15 -15.08 -15.02 -12.97
C CYS A 15 -15.05 -14.51 -11.53
N VAL A 16 -14.95 -15.41 -10.53
CA VAL A 16 -14.85 -15.00 -9.10
C VAL A 16 -13.50 -14.35 -8.81
N GLY A 17 -12.40 -14.87 -9.37
CA GLY A 17 -11.08 -14.26 -9.23
C GLY A 17 -11.00 -12.86 -9.84
N VAL A 18 -11.59 -12.67 -11.02
CA VAL A 18 -11.65 -11.35 -11.70
C VAL A 18 -12.56 -10.38 -10.93
N LEU A 19 -13.69 -10.84 -10.40
CA LEU A 19 -14.56 -10.02 -9.57
C LEU A 19 -13.87 -9.56 -8.29
N LEU A 20 -13.15 -10.44 -7.59
CA LEU A 20 -12.38 -10.09 -6.38
C LEU A 20 -11.22 -9.14 -6.69
N LEU A 21 -10.56 -9.29 -7.84
CA LEU A 21 -9.56 -8.34 -8.32
C LEU A 21 -10.17 -6.96 -8.58
N LEU A 22 -11.34 -6.90 -9.20
CA LEU A 22 -12.01 -5.63 -9.53
C LEU A 22 -12.56 -4.93 -8.28
N THR A 23 -13.15 -5.64 -7.31
CA THR A 23 -13.57 -5.02 -6.04
C THR A 23 -12.38 -4.64 -5.17
N GLY A 24 -11.30 -5.42 -5.17
CA GLY A 24 -10.05 -5.04 -4.51
C GLY A 24 -9.45 -3.77 -5.12
N TYR A 25 -9.45 -3.65 -6.44
CA TYR A 25 -8.96 -2.46 -7.16
C TYR A 25 -9.83 -1.23 -6.87
N ALA A 26 -11.16 -1.38 -6.93
CA ALA A 26 -12.09 -0.29 -6.65
C ALA A 26 -12.02 0.22 -5.20
N TYR A 27 -11.79 -0.68 -4.23
CA TYR A 27 -11.59 -0.30 -2.83
C TYR A 27 -10.27 0.46 -2.61
N VAL A 28 -9.21 0.06 -3.33
CA VAL A 28 -7.91 0.74 -3.28
C VAL A 28 -7.99 2.14 -3.92
N GLU A 29 -8.72 2.29 -5.04
CA GLU A 29 -8.89 3.59 -5.72
C GLU A 29 -9.69 4.59 -4.88
N ASP A 30 -10.80 4.17 -4.25
CA ASP A 30 -11.64 5.02 -3.40
C ASP A 30 -10.91 5.49 -2.13
N TRP A 31 -10.12 4.60 -1.51
CA TRP A 31 -9.28 4.96 -0.37
C TRP A 31 -8.14 5.92 -0.77
N ARG A 32 -7.61 5.76 -1.99
CA ARG A 32 -6.53 6.58 -2.54
C ARG A 32 -6.96 8.02 -2.82
N GLU A 33 -8.22 8.23 -3.23
CA GLU A 33 -8.79 9.57 -3.44
C GLU A 33 -9.04 10.34 -2.13
N GLN A 34 -9.42 9.65 -1.05
CA GLN A 34 -9.79 10.30 0.21
C GLN A 34 -8.60 10.64 1.12
N HIS A 35 -7.51 9.87 1.08
CA HIS A 35 -6.40 9.97 2.07
C HIS A 35 -5.04 10.41 1.49
N GLY A 36 -5.02 10.98 0.28
CA GLY A 36 -3.77 11.39 -0.37
C GLY A 36 -2.97 10.23 -0.98
N GLY A 37 -3.56 9.04 -1.03
CA GLY A 37 -3.15 7.97 -1.91
C GLY A 37 -1.94 7.15 -1.48
N ILE A 38 -1.62 7.15 -0.18
CA ILE A 38 -0.46 6.43 0.36
C ILE A 38 -0.92 5.36 1.34
N ALA A 39 -0.81 4.11 0.92
CA ALA A 39 -1.17 2.92 1.69
C ALA A 39 0.08 2.15 2.14
N VAL A 40 -0.09 1.25 3.11
CA VAL A 40 0.94 0.27 3.47
C VAL A 40 1.25 -0.61 2.25
N GLY A 41 2.54 -0.75 1.94
CA GLY A 41 3.03 -1.45 0.76
C GLY A 41 3.34 -0.54 -0.43
N ASP A 42 2.91 0.73 -0.41
CA ASP A 42 3.28 1.67 -1.47
C ASP A 42 4.76 2.00 -1.44
N CYS A 43 5.33 2.22 -2.62
CA CYS A 43 6.72 2.64 -2.74
C CYS A 43 6.80 4.16 -2.84
N LEU A 44 7.81 4.71 -2.17
CA LEU A 44 8.10 6.13 -2.18
C LEU A 44 9.48 6.36 -2.81
N ALA A 45 9.59 7.42 -3.62
CA ALA A 45 10.89 7.92 -4.07
C ALA A 45 11.65 8.66 -2.95
N GLY A 46 10.97 8.86 -1.82
CA GLY A 46 11.37 9.74 -0.74
C GLY A 46 10.48 10.98 -0.74
N GLY A 47 11.07 12.14 -0.45
CA GLY A 47 10.38 13.42 -0.49
C GLY A 47 10.59 14.25 0.77
N ARG A 48 9.72 15.26 0.93
CA ARG A 48 9.66 16.08 2.14
C ARG A 48 8.79 15.40 3.18
N ARG A 49 9.02 15.70 4.45
CA ARG A 49 8.30 15.11 5.58
C ARG A 49 6.78 15.29 5.48
N ASP A 50 6.33 16.41 4.95
CA ASP A 50 4.91 16.77 4.75
C ASP A 50 4.36 16.39 3.37
N ARG A 51 5.23 15.92 2.48
CA ARG A 51 4.89 15.58 1.10
C ARG A 51 5.75 14.39 0.63
N PRO A 52 5.45 13.18 1.12
CA PRO A 52 5.98 11.95 0.54
C PRO A 52 5.58 11.84 -0.94
N GLU A 53 6.47 11.27 -1.73
CA GLU A 53 6.32 11.15 -3.18
C GLU A 53 6.08 9.68 -3.56
N PRO A 54 4.81 9.25 -3.69
CA PRO A 54 4.48 7.89 -4.09
C PRO A 54 4.84 7.66 -5.55
N VAL A 55 5.47 6.52 -5.80
CA VAL A 55 5.92 6.08 -7.13
C VAL A 55 5.56 4.61 -7.32
N GLY A 56 5.62 4.13 -8.56
CA GLY A 56 5.48 2.71 -8.83
C GLY A 56 6.58 1.92 -8.13
N CYS A 57 6.23 0.82 -7.50
CA CYS A 57 7.23 -0.09 -6.93
C CYS A 57 8.12 -0.73 -8.00
N GLU A 58 7.91 -0.53 -9.29
CA GLU A 58 8.80 -1.04 -10.34
C GLU A 58 9.79 0.03 -10.82
N ASP A 59 9.59 1.27 -10.40
CA ASP A 59 10.41 2.40 -10.80
C ASP A 59 11.79 2.35 -10.13
N ALA A 60 12.82 2.78 -10.87
CA ALA A 60 14.18 2.90 -10.37
C ALA A 60 14.30 3.95 -9.25
N GLU A 61 13.32 4.85 -9.16
CA GLU A 61 13.26 5.93 -8.18
C GLU A 61 12.69 5.48 -6.83
N ALA A 62 12.02 4.32 -6.75
CA ALA A 62 11.44 3.79 -5.52
C ALA A 62 12.53 3.33 -4.53
N ARG A 63 12.73 4.11 -3.47
CA ARG A 63 13.77 3.93 -2.45
C ARG A 63 13.23 3.35 -1.14
N GLU A 64 12.00 3.72 -0.81
CA GLU A 64 11.36 3.38 0.45
C GLU A 64 10.03 2.65 0.19
N VAL A 65 9.58 1.87 1.16
CA VAL A 65 8.26 1.23 1.17
C VAL A 65 7.52 1.65 2.43
N VAL A 66 6.22 1.92 2.31
CA VAL A 66 5.35 2.25 3.43
C VAL A 66 5.09 0.99 4.24
N LEU A 67 5.43 1.05 5.53
CA LEU A 67 5.30 -0.06 6.48
C LEU A 67 4.15 0.15 7.47
N GLY A 68 3.67 1.39 7.62
CA GLY A 68 2.57 1.73 8.50
C GLY A 68 1.98 3.10 8.16
N VAL A 69 0.68 3.25 8.41
CA VAL A 69 -0.06 4.50 8.22
C VAL A 69 -0.97 4.69 9.43
N PHE A 70 -0.94 5.87 10.03
CA PHE A 70 -1.75 6.23 11.20
C PHE A 70 -2.48 7.55 10.93
N GLU A 71 -3.80 7.52 11.01
CA GLU A 71 -4.68 8.64 10.68
C GLU A 71 -5.09 9.41 11.93
N GLY A 72 -5.22 10.73 11.83
CA GLY A 72 -5.57 11.58 12.97
C GLY A 72 -4.41 11.86 13.92
N GLU A 73 -3.21 11.46 13.55
CA GLU A 73 -2.03 11.50 14.40
C GLU A 73 -0.97 12.46 13.83
N GLU A 74 -0.21 13.09 14.72
CA GLU A 74 0.96 13.91 14.37
C GLU A 74 2.25 13.39 15.02
N ASP A 75 2.14 12.36 15.87
CA ASP A 75 3.25 11.80 16.62
C ASP A 75 4.08 10.87 15.72
N GLU A 76 5.28 11.31 15.36
CA GLU A 76 6.23 10.50 14.61
C GLU A 76 6.75 9.29 15.39
N GLY A 77 6.68 9.34 16.73
CA GLY A 77 7.09 8.23 17.61
C GLY A 77 6.27 6.96 17.39
N LEU A 78 5.14 7.06 16.70
CA LEU A 78 4.39 5.91 16.21
C LEU A 78 5.25 4.99 15.33
N CYS A 79 6.16 5.57 14.54
CA CYS A 79 7.02 4.81 13.63
C CYS A 79 8.13 4.03 14.34
N ASP A 80 8.51 4.39 15.57
CA ASP A 80 9.50 3.62 16.36
C ASP A 80 9.01 2.20 16.68
N ARG A 81 7.68 2.02 16.71
CA ARG A 81 7.03 0.73 16.93
C ARG A 81 6.84 -0.06 15.64
N VAL A 82 7.06 0.56 14.48
CA VAL A 82 6.93 -0.07 13.17
C VAL A 82 8.25 -0.70 12.77
N ARG A 83 8.31 -2.03 12.77
CA ARG A 83 9.54 -2.78 12.49
C ARG A 83 10.09 -2.42 11.10
N GLY A 84 11.32 -1.93 11.07
CA GLY A 84 12.02 -1.60 9.83
C GLY A 84 11.73 -0.20 9.30
N ALA A 85 10.85 0.57 9.96
CA ALA A 85 10.69 1.98 9.66
C ALA A 85 11.99 2.72 9.96
N ARG A 86 12.37 3.61 9.04
CA ARG A 86 13.55 4.49 9.14
C ARG A 86 13.18 5.95 9.00
N ARG A 87 11.99 6.24 8.48
CA ARG A 87 11.51 7.58 8.23
C ARG A 87 10.02 7.67 8.55
N ALA A 88 9.64 8.78 9.17
CA ALA A 88 8.26 9.17 9.36
C ALA A 88 7.96 10.35 8.43
N TYR A 89 6.78 10.33 7.81
CA TYR A 89 6.19 11.45 7.10
C TYR A 89 4.94 11.86 7.86
N VAL A 90 4.71 13.16 8.03
CA VAL A 90 3.52 13.70 8.67
C VAL A 90 2.82 14.55 7.63
N VAL A 91 1.86 13.94 6.94
CA VAL A 91 1.15 14.56 5.82
C VAL A 91 -0.11 15.23 6.35
N PRO A 92 -0.29 16.55 6.15
CA PRO A 92 -1.55 17.17 6.52
C PRO A 92 -2.67 16.59 5.66
N SER A 93 -3.74 16.08 6.28
CA SER A 93 -4.90 15.63 5.50
C SER A 93 -5.51 16.80 4.75
N ARG A 94 -5.93 16.56 3.51
CA ARG A 94 -6.71 17.52 2.72
C ARG A 94 -8.18 17.56 3.16
N VAL A 95 -8.57 16.63 4.03
CA VAL A 95 -9.91 16.56 4.62
C VAL A 95 -9.78 17.03 6.06
N ASP A 96 -10.23 18.26 6.33
CA ASP A 96 -10.06 18.97 7.61
C ASP A 96 -10.55 18.20 8.85
N VAL A 97 -11.34 17.14 8.67
CA VAL A 97 -11.98 16.36 9.74
C VAL A 97 -11.08 15.20 10.25
N LEU A 98 -10.08 14.78 9.48
CA LEU A 98 -9.28 13.58 9.77
C LEU A 98 -7.91 13.87 10.43
N GLY A 99 -7.54 15.14 10.64
CA GLY A 99 -6.23 15.49 11.22
C GLY A 99 -5.06 15.22 10.28
N SER A 100 -3.86 15.02 10.81
CA SER A 100 -2.67 14.67 10.01
C SER A 100 -2.54 13.15 9.84
N LEU A 101 -1.73 12.72 8.88
CA LEU A 101 -1.42 11.33 8.57
C LEU A 101 0.05 11.06 8.86
N VAL A 102 0.34 10.12 9.76
CA VAL A 102 1.71 9.62 9.97
C VAL A 102 1.95 8.41 9.08
N VAL A 103 2.87 8.53 8.14
CA VAL A 103 3.31 7.45 7.23
C VAL A 103 4.70 7.01 7.64
N CYS A 104 4.84 5.76 8.03
CA CYS A 104 6.11 5.15 8.41
C CYS A 104 6.69 4.41 7.23
N ALA A 105 7.85 4.84 6.76
CA ALA A 105 8.54 4.26 5.61
C ALA A 105 9.86 3.61 6.03
N GLY A 106 10.18 2.48 5.40
CA GLY A 106 11.43 1.75 5.56
C GLY A 106 12.13 1.52 4.22
N PRO A 107 13.33 0.94 4.22
CA PRO A 107 14.04 0.62 2.97
C PRO A 107 13.23 -0.40 2.18
N ARG A 108 13.15 -0.19 0.85
CA ARG A 108 12.43 -1.07 -0.06
C ARG A 108 12.97 -2.51 -0.04
N ASP A 109 14.28 -2.67 0.10
CA ASP A 109 14.88 -3.95 0.48
C ASP A 109 14.84 -4.06 2.00
N PRO A 110 14.00 -4.92 2.60
CA PRO A 110 14.25 -5.34 3.96
C PRO A 110 15.57 -6.10 3.90
N ALA A 111 16.67 -5.47 4.37
CA ALA A 111 17.89 -6.20 4.65
C ALA A 111 17.46 -7.50 5.37
N PRO A 112 17.80 -8.69 4.83
CA PRO A 112 17.23 -9.93 5.32
C PRO A 112 17.44 -9.96 6.82
N ALA A 113 16.33 -10.00 7.57
CA ALA A 113 16.37 -10.14 9.01
C ALA A 113 17.33 -11.28 9.31
N GLY A 114 18.41 -10.95 10.03
CA GLY A 114 19.64 -11.73 10.04
C GLY A 114 19.41 -13.24 10.05
N ARG A 115 20.17 -13.96 9.23
CA ARG A 115 20.43 -15.37 9.53
C ARG A 115 20.95 -15.42 10.97
N PRO A 116 20.32 -16.17 11.88
CA PRO A 116 20.97 -16.49 13.13
C PRO A 116 22.27 -17.25 12.80
N ALA A 117 23.36 -16.79 13.42
CA ALA A 117 24.66 -17.45 13.37
C ALA A 117 24.63 -18.80 14.08
#